data_AF-A0A846LI45-F1
#
_entry.id   AF-A0A846LI45-F1
#
_cell.length_a   1.000
_cell.length_b   1.000
_cell.length_c   1.000
_cell.angle_alpha   90.00
_cell.angle_beta   90.00
_cell.angle_gamma   90.00
#
_symmetry.space_group_name_H-M   'P 1'
#
loop_
_entity.id
_entity.type
_entity.pdbx_description
1 polymer ?
#
loop_
_entity_poly.entity_id
_entity_poly.type
_entity_poly.pdbx_seq_one_letter_code
_entity_poly.pdbx_strand_id
1 'polypeptide(L)'
;MTVFSVVVYTMLGVGAVLAVVRLMLGPSLLDRVVATDTVLVIITAGLALYAALERDPTIVPVLVVVSLLAFVGSIAVARYIGGMLLRSSHDDSEETGLGPAGAERNAPLRGEDVT
;
A
#
# COMPACT_ATOMS: atom_id res chain seq x y z
N MET A 1 10.28 -12.43 33.99
CA MET A 1 10.15 -12.78 32.56
C MET A 1 8.70 -13.05 32.17
N THR A 2 7.97 -13.88 32.91
CA THR A 2 6.58 -14.27 32.59
C THR A 2 5.58 -13.11 32.48
N VAL A 3 5.58 -12.17 33.44
CA VAL A 3 4.63 -11.04 33.41
C VAL A 3 4.82 -10.16 32.17
N PHE A 4 6.07 -9.85 31.82
CA PHE A 4 6.39 -9.08 30.61
C PHE A 4 5.89 -9.79 29.36
N SER A 5 6.21 -11.08 29.20
CA SER A 5 5.78 -11.87 28.03
C SER A 5 4.25 -11.91 27.92
N VAL A 6 3.54 -12.12 29.03
CA VAL A 6 2.06 -12.15 29.05
C VAL A 6 1.48 -10.81 28.62
N VAL A 7 2.00 -9.69 29.12
CA VAL A 7 1.52 -8.35 28.73
C VAL A 7 1.73 -8.12 27.23
N VAL A 8 2.91 -8.41 26.70
CA VAL A 8 3.22 -8.18 25.28
C VAL A 8 2.38 -9.10 24.38
N TYR A 9 2.28 -10.40 24.68
CA TYR A 9 1.44 -11.32 23.90
C TYR A 9 -0.04 -10.94 23.97
N THR A 10 -0.52 -10.41 25.10
CA THR A 10 -1.90 -9.92 25.23
C THR A 10 -2.12 -8.68 24.36
N MET A 11 -1.21 -7.70 24.38
CA MET A 11 -1.28 -6.53 23.48
C MET A 11 -1.25 -6.93 22.00
N LEU A 12 -0.35 -7.86 21.62
CA LEU A 12 -0.29 -8.37 20.26
C LEU A 12 -1.57 -9.11 19.88
N GLY A 13 -2.12 -9.93 20.78
CA GLY A 13 -3.38 -10.65 20.57
C GLY A 13 -4.56 -9.70 20.35
N VAL A 14 -4.69 -8.66 21.20
CA VAL A 14 -5.72 -7.62 21.01
C VAL A 14 -5.52 -6.89 19.69
N GLY A 15 -4.29 -6.52 19.36
CA GLY A 15 -3.95 -5.90 18.07
C GLY A 15 -4.31 -6.80 16.88
N ALA A 16 -4.04 -8.11 16.97
CA ALA A 16 -4.36 -9.07 15.93
C ALA A 16 -5.87 -9.15 15.70
N VAL A 17 -6.65 -9.24 16.78
CA VAL A 17 -8.12 -9.24 16.70
C VAL A 17 -8.62 -7.95 16.04
N LEU A 18 -8.13 -6.79 16.47
CA LEU A 18 -8.51 -5.51 15.87
C LEU A 18 -8.15 -5.41 14.38
N ALA A 19 -6.97 -5.90 14.00
CA ALA A 19 -6.52 -5.91 12.61
C ALA A 19 -7.37 -6.85 11.74
N VAL A 20 -7.75 -8.02 12.25
CA VAL A 20 -8.67 -8.95 11.56
C VAL A 20 -10.07 -8.36 11.45
N VAL A 21 -10.58 -7.72 12.50
CA VAL A 21 -11.88 -7.02 12.46
C VAL A 21 -11.87 -5.94 11.38
N ARG A 22 -10.79 -5.14 11.30
CA ARG A 22 -10.60 -4.15 10.22
C ARG A 22 -10.52 -4.79 8.84
N LEU A 23 -9.82 -5.91 8.70
CA LEU A 23 -9.71 -6.66 7.45
C LEU A 23 -11.09 -7.11 6.93
N MET A 24 -11.98 -7.55 7.83
CA MET A 24 -13.33 -8.01 7.47
C MET A 24 -14.31 -6.87 7.17
N LEU A 25 -14.26 -5.79 7.95
CA LEU A 25 -15.20 -4.66 7.84
C LEU A 25 -14.73 -3.54 6.90
N GLY A 26 -13.49 -3.61 6.41
CA GLY A 26 -12.86 -2.57 5.59
C GLY A 26 -13.63 -2.27 4.29
N PRO A 27 -14.06 -1.01 4.07
CA PRO A 27 -14.86 -0.61 2.89
C PRO A 27 -14.03 -0.43 1.61
N SER A 28 -12.71 -0.17 1.73
CA SER A 28 -11.81 0.03 0.58
C SER A 28 -10.81 -1.11 0.44
N LEU A 29 -10.41 -1.41 -0.81
CA LEU A 29 -9.37 -2.42 -1.07
C LEU A 29 -8.04 -2.06 -0.39
N LEU A 30 -7.71 -0.77 -0.36
CA LEU A 30 -6.50 -0.27 0.29
C LEU A 30 -6.52 -0.52 1.81
N ASP A 31 -7.68 -0.32 2.47
CA ASP A 31 -7.83 -0.58 3.90
C ASP A 31 -7.63 -2.06 4.25
N ARG A 32 -8.16 -2.96 3.40
CA ARG A 32 -7.96 -4.42 3.56
C ARG A 32 -6.50 -4.83 3.40
N VAL A 33 -5.79 -4.19 2.48
CA VAL A 33 -4.38 -4.48 2.25
C VAL A 33 -3.54 -4.03 3.43
N VAL A 34 -3.77 -2.81 3.93
CA VAL A 34 -3.08 -2.29 5.12
C VAL A 34 -3.40 -3.15 6.35
N ALA A 35 -4.66 -3.60 6.50
CA ALA A 35 -5.04 -4.51 7.58
C ALA A 35 -4.29 -5.87 7.48
N THR A 36 -4.14 -6.41 6.27
CA THR A 36 -3.39 -7.67 6.04
C THR A 36 -1.91 -7.50 6.38
N ASP A 37 -1.29 -6.41 5.95
CA ASP A 37 0.11 -6.09 6.28
C ASP A 37 0.31 -5.97 7.79
N THR A 38 -0.62 -5.29 8.47
CA THR A 38 -0.60 -5.16 9.94
C THR A 38 -0.68 -6.52 10.64
N VAL A 39 -1.50 -7.46 10.13
CA VAL A 39 -1.56 -8.83 10.68
C VAL A 39 -0.21 -9.54 10.53
N LEU A 40 0.45 -9.44 9.37
CA LEU A 40 1.79 -10.02 9.16
C LEU A 40 2.83 -9.41 10.11
N VAL A 41 2.78 -8.09 10.33
CA VAL A 41 3.67 -7.39 11.28
C VAL A 41 3.45 -7.90 12.71
N ILE A 42 2.20 -8.09 13.14
CA ILE A 42 1.88 -8.60 14.47
C ILE A 42 2.38 -10.05 14.66
N ILE A 43 2.20 -10.90 13.63
CA ILE A 43 2.76 -12.26 13.63
C ILE A 43 4.28 -12.21 13.77
N THR A 44 4.94 -11.37 12.97
CA THR A 44 6.40 -11.20 13.01
C THR A 44 6.88 -10.75 14.39
N ALA A 45 6.20 -9.78 15.02
CA ALA A 45 6.51 -9.33 16.37
C ALA A 45 6.35 -10.43 17.42
N GLY A 46 5.33 -11.29 17.29
CA GLY A 46 5.11 -12.44 18.16
C GLY A 46 6.22 -13.49 18.05
N LEU A 47 6.66 -13.81 16.82
CA LEU A 47 7.79 -14.71 16.58
C LEU A 47 9.10 -14.11 17.10
N ALA A 48 9.29 -12.80 16.96
CA ALA A 48 10.49 -12.12 17.43
C ALA A 48 10.59 -12.16 18.96
N LEU A 49 9.45 -11.94 19.64
CA LEU A 49 9.36 -12.09 21.09
C LEU A 49 9.65 -13.54 21.51
N TYR A 50 9.11 -14.53 20.79
CA TYR A 50 9.37 -15.94 21.06
C TYR A 50 10.87 -16.27 20.96
N ALA A 51 11.51 -15.89 19.85
CA ALA A 51 12.95 -16.10 19.65
C ALA A 51 13.80 -15.42 20.74
N ALA A 52 13.41 -14.23 21.19
CA ALA A 52 14.09 -13.50 22.25
C ALA A 52 13.96 -14.18 23.62
N LEU A 53 12.81 -14.83 23.90
CA LEU A 53 12.57 -15.54 25.16
C LEU A 53 13.30 -16.89 25.20
N GLU A 54 13.23 -17.66 24.11
CA GLU A 54 13.88 -18.97 24.01
C GLU A 54 15.41 -18.88 23.88
N ARG A 55 15.93 -17.70 23.50
CA ARG A 55 17.34 -17.44 23.19
C ARG A 55 17.88 -18.35 22.07
N ASP A 56 16.98 -18.82 21.21
CA ASP A 56 17.29 -19.67 20.07
C ASP A 56 17.04 -18.89 18.76
N PRO A 57 18.09 -18.62 17.96
CA PRO A 57 17.96 -17.88 16.71
C PRO A 57 17.41 -18.72 15.54
N THR A 58 17.01 -19.98 15.74
CA THR A 58 16.49 -20.85 14.68
C THR A 58 15.27 -20.26 13.95
N ILE A 59 14.48 -19.41 14.62
CA ILE A 59 13.31 -18.72 14.05
C ILE A 59 13.69 -17.43 13.31
N VAL A 60 14.92 -16.91 13.46
CA VAL A 60 15.35 -15.63 12.85
C VAL A 60 15.27 -15.63 11.32
N PRO A 61 15.65 -16.70 10.59
CA PRO A 61 15.42 -16.75 9.14
C PRO A 61 13.94 -16.63 8.76
N VAL A 62 13.03 -17.20 9.56
CA VAL A 62 11.57 -17.09 9.35
C VAL A 62 11.13 -15.64 9.50
N LEU A 63 11.64 -14.91 10.52
CA LEU A 63 11.36 -13.47 10.70
C LEU A 63 11.76 -12.66 9.47
N VAL A 64 12.93 -12.93 8.90
CA VAL A 64 13.42 -12.24 7.70
C VAL A 64 12.47 -12.49 6.53
N VAL A 65 12.10 -13.74 6.26
CA VAL A 65 11.20 -14.09 5.15
C VAL A 65 9.81 -13.46 5.33
N VAL A 66 9.23 -13.53 6.52
CA VAL A 66 7.90 -12.95 6.79
C VAL A 66 7.93 -11.43 6.68
N SER A 67 8.98 -10.77 7.18
CA SER A 67 9.12 -9.32 7.09
C SER A 67 9.29 -8.85 5.63
N LEU A 68 10.03 -9.60 4.82
CA LEU A 68 10.14 -9.33 3.38
C LEU A 68 8.80 -9.54 2.68
N LEU A 69 8.05 -10.59 3.04
CA LEU A 69 6.74 -10.88 2.47
C LEU A 69 5.73 -9.77 2.76
N ALA A 70 5.69 -9.25 3.99
CA ALA A 70 4.83 -8.13 4.38
C ALA A 70 5.13 -6.88 3.52
N PHE A 71 6.40 -6.50 3.47
CA PHE A 71 6.86 -5.34 2.70
C PHE A 71 6.58 -5.47 1.19
N VAL A 72 6.93 -6.60 0.60
CA VAL A 72 6.69 -6.87 -0.83
C VAL A 72 5.19 -6.92 -1.12
N GLY A 73 4.39 -7.50 -0.24
CA GLY A 73 2.93 -7.54 -0.36
C GLY A 73 2.32 -6.13 -0.44
N SER A 74 2.74 -5.22 0.45
CA SER A 74 2.30 -3.82 0.44
C SER A 74 2.72 -3.09 -0.85
N ILE A 75 3.96 -3.26 -1.30
CA ILE A 75 4.47 -2.65 -2.56
C ILE A 75 3.71 -3.18 -3.78
N ALA A 76 3.49 -4.49 -3.87
CA ALA A 76 2.81 -5.10 -5.01
C ALA A 76 1.41 -4.52 -5.20
N VAL A 77 0.67 -4.35 -4.11
CA VAL A 77 -0.65 -3.74 -4.14
C VAL A 77 -0.57 -2.25 -4.48
N ALA A 78 0.34 -1.49 -3.88
CA ALA A 78 0.51 -0.07 -4.17
C ALA A 78 0.82 0.16 -5.66
N ARG A 79 1.64 -0.71 -6.28
CA ARG A 79 1.96 -0.67 -7.71
C ARG A 79 0.76 -1.04 -8.58
N TYR A 80 -0.03 -2.04 -8.17
CA TYR A 80 -1.26 -2.42 -8.87
C TYR A 80 -2.27 -1.25 -8.88
N ILE A 81 -2.50 -0.62 -7.73
CA ILE A 81 -3.42 0.52 -7.60
C ILE A 81 -2.89 1.75 -8.35
N GLY A 82 -1.61 2.10 -8.17
CA GLY A 82 -1.00 3.23 -8.85
C GLY A 82 -0.98 3.07 -10.37
N GLY A 83 -0.82 1.86 -10.88
CA GLY A 83 -0.93 1.57 -12.31
C GLY A 83 -2.32 1.86 -12.88
N MET A 84 -3.38 1.59 -12.11
CA MET A 84 -4.76 1.91 -12.53
C MET A 84 -5.00 3.43 -12.61
N LEU A 85 -4.46 4.21 -11.67
CA LEU A 85 -4.63 5.67 -11.67
C LEU A 85 -3.88 6.36 -12.82
N LEU A 86 -2.70 5.86 -13.20
CA LEU A 86 -2.00 6.39 -14.38
C LEU A 86 -2.74 6.09 -15.69
N ARG A 87 -3.47 4.95 -15.75
CA ARG A 87 -4.24 4.59 -16.93
C ARG A 87 -5.50 5.44 -17.08
N SER A 88 -6.19 5.77 -15.98
CA SER A 88 -7.40 6.62 -16.03
C SER A 88 -7.08 8.05 -16.49
N SER A 89 -5.92 8.62 -16.12
CA SER A 89 -5.52 9.95 -16.61
C SER A 89 -5.32 10.01 -18.13
N HIS A 90 -4.99 8.89 -18.78
CA HIS A 90 -4.79 8.85 -20.24
C HIS A 90 -6.13 8.80 -21.00
N ASP A 91 -7.11 8.08 -20.44
CA ASP A 91 -8.47 7.96 -21.00
C ASP A 91 -9.24 9.28 -20.86
N ASP A 92 -9.13 9.94 -19.70
CA ASP A 92 -9.73 11.26 -19.46
C ASP A 92 -9.14 12.35 -20.40
N SER A 93 -7.87 12.24 -20.79
CA SER A 93 -7.20 13.23 -21.65
C SER A 93 -7.66 13.17 -23.12
N GLU A 94 -7.97 11.98 -23.64
CA GLU A 94 -8.51 11.82 -25.01
C GLU A 94 -9.96 12.30 -25.09
N GLU A 95 -10.78 12.02 -24.08
CA GLU A 95 -12.20 12.40 -24.07
C GLU A 95 -12.40 13.91 -23.84
N THR A 96 -11.51 14.56 -23.07
CA THR A 96 -11.58 16.01 -22.81
C THR A 96 -11.06 16.85 -24.00
N GLY A 97 -10.53 16.24 -25.07
CA GLY A 97 -10.04 16.96 -26.25
C GLY A 97 -8.93 17.97 -25.93
N LEU A 98 -8.25 17.79 -24.79
CA LEU A 98 -7.22 18.70 -24.28
C LEU A 98 -5.88 18.37 -24.93
N GLY A 99 -5.82 18.42 -26.25
CA GLY A 99 -4.56 18.64 -26.92
C GLY A 99 -3.96 19.96 -26.42
N PRO A 100 -2.64 20.19 -26.55
CA PRO A 100 -2.03 21.51 -26.41
C PRO A 100 -2.56 22.42 -27.55
N ALA A 101 -3.82 22.82 -27.43
CA ALA A 101 -4.66 23.42 -28.44
C ALA A 101 -5.08 24.84 -28.00
N GLY A 102 -4.09 25.61 -27.56
CA GLY A 102 -4.25 27.04 -27.29
C GLY A 102 -3.40 27.96 -28.16
N ALA A 103 -2.49 27.42 -28.99
CA ALA A 103 -1.41 28.25 -29.52
C ALA A 103 -1.63 28.82 -30.94
N GLU A 104 -1.84 28.05 -32.01
CA GLU A 104 -1.54 28.63 -33.34
C GLU A 104 -2.43 28.26 -34.54
N ARG A 105 -3.62 27.66 -34.33
CA ARG A 105 -4.48 27.28 -35.47
C ARG A 105 -5.47 28.35 -35.96
N ASN A 106 -5.58 29.49 -35.26
CA ASN A 106 -6.50 30.59 -35.58
C ASN A 106 -5.78 31.94 -35.78
N ALA A 107 -4.58 31.95 -36.36
CA ALA A 107 -4.07 33.19 -36.95
C ALA A 107 -4.75 33.38 -38.31
N PRO A 108 -5.65 34.37 -38.48
CA PRO A 108 -6.22 34.66 -39.78
C PRO A 108 -5.08 35.17 -40.67
N LEU A 109 -4.88 34.49 -41.80
CA LEU A 109 -4.15 35.06 -42.93
C LEU A 109 -4.93 36.29 -43.38
N ARG A 110 -4.55 37.45 -42.85
CA ARG A 110 -5.00 38.75 -43.35
C ARG A 110 -4.29 38.96 -44.70
N GLY A 111 -4.92 38.41 -45.73
CA GLY A 111 -4.72 38.87 -47.09
C GLY A 111 -5.04 40.36 -47.18
N GLU A 112 -4.29 41.01 -48.07
CA GLU A 112 -4.74 42.11 -48.94
C GLU A 112 -5.55 43.25 -48.31
N ASP A 113 -4.89 44.41 -48.20
CA ASP A 113 -5.41 45.72 -48.58
C ASP A 113 -4.18 46.52 -49.05
N VAL A 114 -3.94 46.61 -50.37
CA VAL A 114 -4.28 47.78 -51.20
C VAL A 114 -3.80 49.09 -50.57
N THR A 115 -2.60 49.55 -50.96
CA THR A 115 -2.27 50.86 -51.57
C THR A 115 -0.76 51.01 -51.69
#